data_AF-A0A923R7G0-F1
#
_entry.id   AF-A0A923R7G0-F1
#
_cell.length_a   1.000
_cell.length_b   1.000
_cell.length_c   1.000
_cell.angle_alpha   90.00
_cell.angle_beta   90.00
_cell.angle_gamma   90.00
#
_symmetry.space_group_name_H-M   'P 1'
#
loop_
_entity.id
_entity.type
_entity.pdbx_description
1 polymer ?
#
loop_
_entity_poly.entity_id
_entity_poly.type
_entity_poly.pdbx_seq_one_letter_code
_entity_poly.pdbx_strand_id
1 'polypeptide(L)' 'SNKAISDDHIAAKGYGSQKPITSNKTAAGRTQNRRVDILIQNVLNFEKGASSTN' A
#
# COMPACT_ATOMS: atom_id res chain seq x y z
N SER A 1 -6.87 -21.48 -3.53
CA SER A 1 -6.47 -20.16 -3.02
C SER A 1 -6.12 -20.29 -1.55
N ASN A 2 -5.01 -19.72 -1.10
CA ASN A 2 -4.67 -19.71 0.33
C ASN A 2 -5.49 -18.59 1.01
N LYS A 3 -6.61 -18.93 1.66
CA LYS A 3 -7.58 -17.98 2.24
C LYS A 3 -7.27 -17.67 3.72
N ALA A 4 -6.04 -17.27 4.01
CA ALA A 4 -5.67 -16.89 5.38
C ALA A 4 -6.12 -15.46 5.75
N ILE A 5 -6.36 -14.60 4.77
CA ILE A 5 -6.75 -13.19 4.93
C ILE A 5 -7.97 -12.92 4.03
N SER A 6 -8.93 -12.14 4.51
CA SER A 6 -10.08 -11.68 3.70
C SER A 6 -9.61 -10.74 2.59
N ASP A 7 -10.19 -10.87 1.39
CA ASP A 7 -9.84 -10.03 0.24
C ASP A 7 -10.12 -8.53 0.52
N ASP A 8 -11.14 -8.23 1.34
CA ASP A 8 -11.48 -6.86 1.77
C ASP A 8 -10.40 -6.19 2.64
N HIS A 9 -9.47 -6.96 3.21
CA HIS A 9 -8.36 -6.45 4.02
C HIS A 9 -7.09 -6.19 3.20
N ILE A 10 -7.13 -6.42 1.89
CA ILE A 10 -5.97 -6.29 1.00
C ILE A 10 -6.26 -5.23 -0.06
N ALA A 11 -5.40 -4.22 -0.14
CA ALA A 11 -5.39 -3.25 -1.23
C ALA A 11 -4.01 -3.25 -1.91
N ALA A 12 -4.00 -3.17 -3.24
CA ALA A 12 -2.79 -3.10 -4.04
C ALA A 12 -2.75 -1.81 -4.87
N LYS A 13 -1.60 -1.13 -4.88
CA LYS A 13 -1.36 0.06 -5.70
C LYS A 13 -0.04 -0.04 -6.44
N GLY A 14 -0.10 0.06 -7.77
CA GLY A 14 1.09 0.09 -8.63
C GLY A 14 1.64 1.52 -8.76
N TYR A 15 2.90 1.72 -8.35
CA TYR A 15 3.57 3.03 -8.46
C TYR A 15 4.51 3.17 -9.68
N GLY A 16 4.79 2.07 -10.39
CA GLY A 16 5.73 2.08 -11.50
C GLY A 16 7.08 2.70 -11.11
N SER A 17 7.58 3.64 -11.90
CA SER A 17 8.86 4.32 -11.68
C SER A 17 8.78 5.53 -10.74
N GLN A 18 7.61 5.89 -10.22
CA GLN A 18 7.34 7.20 -9.60
C GLN A 18 7.81 7.31 -8.13
N LYS A 19 8.18 6.19 -7.49
CA LYS A 19 8.69 6.14 -6.10
C LYS A 19 10.02 5.36 -6.01
N PRO A 20 11.09 5.86 -6.66
CA PRO A 20 12.40 5.23 -6.60
C PRO A 20 13.00 5.34 -5.19
N ILE A 21 13.60 4.26 -4.70
CA ILE A 21 14.51 4.32 -3.55
C ILE A 21 15.92 4.71 -3.99
N THR A 22 16.29 4.37 -5.24
CA THR A 22 17.56 4.76 -5.85
C THR A 22 17.34 5.29 -7.27
N SER A 23 18.34 5.96 -7.86
CA SER A 23 18.20 6.54 -9.20
C SER A 23 17.81 5.51 -10.26
N ASN A 24 16.76 5.79 -11.05
CA ASN A 24 16.35 4.97 -12.19
C ASN A 24 17.32 5.05 -13.40
N LYS A 25 18.35 5.89 -13.33
CA LYS A 25 19.27 6.13 -14.44
C LYS A 25 20.11 4.89 -14.79
N THR A 26 20.50 4.10 -13.79
CA THR A 26 21.37 2.91 -14.00
C THR A 26 20.56 1.61 -13.94
N ALA A 27 21.06 0.56 -14.61
CA ALA A 27 20.44 -0.76 -14.57
C ALA A 27 20.45 -1.36 -13.14
N ALA A 28 21.54 -1.12 -12.39
CA ALA A 28 21.64 -1.49 -10.99
C ALA A 28 20.57 -0.79 -10.13
N GLY A 29 20.39 0.52 -10.29
CA GLY A 29 19.39 1.28 -9.54
C GLY A 29 17.96 0.86 -9.87
N ARG A 30 17.63 0.65 -11.15
CA ARG A 30 16.33 0.08 -11.56
C ARG A 30 16.08 -1.31 -10.98
N THR A 31 17.13 -2.13 -10.85
CA THR A 31 17.02 -3.45 -10.24
C THR A 31 16.68 -3.35 -8.75
N GLN A 32 17.31 -2.43 -8.02
CA GLN A 32 16.97 -2.17 -6.62
C GLN A 32 15.55 -1.62 -6.46
N ASN A 33 15.05 -0.85 -7.41
CA ASN A 33 13.69 -0.31 -7.38
C ASN A 33 12.59 -1.34 -7.68
N ARG A 34 12.91 -2.54 -8.19
CA ARG A 34 11.94 -3.63 -8.39
C ARG A 34 11.58 -4.28 -7.05
N ARG A 35 10.58 -3.73 -6.38
CA ARG A 35 10.17 -4.14 -5.03
C ARG A 35 8.66 -4.06 -4.81
N VAL A 36 8.21 -4.70 -3.73
CA VAL A 36 6.87 -4.57 -3.17
C VAL A 36 7.01 -4.06 -1.75
N ASP A 37 6.37 -2.94 -1.46
CA ASP A 37 6.30 -2.38 -0.10
C ASP A 37 4.98 -2.87 0.54
N ILE A 38 5.06 -3.54 1.70
CA ILE A 38 3.87 -4.02 2.44
C ILE A 38 3.60 -3.06 3.61
N LEU A 39 2.42 -2.45 3.61
CA LEU A 39 1.97 -1.57 4.67
C LEU A 39 0.85 -2.25 5.46
N ILE A 40 1.03 -2.39 6.76
CA ILE A 40 0.01 -2.91 7.67
C ILE A 40 -0.62 -1.69 8.38
N GLN A 41 -1.93 -1.52 8.21
CA GLN A 41 -2.66 -0.38 8.75
C GLN A 41 -3.75 -0.87 9.69
N ASN A 42 -3.92 -0.17 10.82
CA ASN A 42 -5.10 -0.38 11.65
C ASN A 42 -6.28 0.34 10.99
N VAL A 43 -7.31 -0.41 10.62
CA VAL A 43 -8.53 0.19 10.06
C VAL A 43 -9.35 0.73 11.23
N LEU A 44 -9.17 2.00 11.55
CA LEU A 44 -10.09 2.69 12.45
C LEU A 44 -11.40 2.89 11.68
N ASN A 45 -12.38 2.03 11.97
CA ASN A 45 -13.74 2.25 11.52
C ASN A 45 -14.29 3.45 12.27
N PHE A 46 -14.19 4.64 11.66
CA PHE A 46 -15.00 5.76 12.09
C PHE A 46 -16.44 5.43 11.68
N GLU A 47 -17.20 4.86 12.61
CA GLU A 47 -18.65 4.77 12.50
C GLU A 47 -19.17 6.15 12.08
N LYS A 48 -19.64 6.25 10.83
CA LYS A 48 -20.26 7.45 10.28
C LYS A 48 -21.64 7.60 10.91
N GLY A 49 -21.66 7.92 12.19
CA GLY A 49 -22.87 7.95 13.04
C GLY A 49 -22.80 8.94 14.20
N ALA A 50 -21.62 9.44 14.58
CA ALA A 50 -21.54 10.60 15.47
C ALA A 50 -21.76 11.89 14.66
N SER A 51 -22.98 12.05 14.14
CA SER A 51 -23.55 13.36 13.84
C SER A 51 -23.33 14.22 15.08
N SER A 52 -22.43 15.19 14.98
CA SER A 52 -22.35 16.29 15.93
C SER A 52 -23.67 17.06 15.86
N THR A 53 -24.58 16.70 16.75
CA THR A 53 -25.60 17.59 17.27
C THR A 53 -25.35 17.67 18.77
N ASN A 54 -24.68 18.73 19.18
CA ASN A 54 -25.25 19.71 20.11
C ASN A 54 -24.51 21.04 19.91
#